data_AF-A0A8T3XKX1-F1
#
_entry.id   AF-A0A8T3XKX1-F1
#
_cell.length_a   1.000
_cell.length_b   1.000
_cell.length_c   1.000
_cell.angle_alpha   90.00
_cell.angle_beta   90.00
_cell.angle_gamma   90.00
#
_symmetry.space_group_name_H-M   'P 1'
#
loop_
_entity.id
_entity.type
_entity.pdbx_description
1 polymer ?
#
loop_
_entity_poly.entity_id
_entity_poly.type
_entity_poly.pdbx_seq_one_letter_code
_entity_poly.pdbx_strand_id
1 'polypeptide(L)'
;MENKIKIIYKKENEIAFMFSSGLDLRVGDCFKIEDGSYCCIAQIFDLQYSDFPGFFASLLREIAAGADVLAPQSELANYYNSVRDARIARCKIRGNLINSNFLLGSTILPSRNSKVSVIPEDNVAKLIGFKPKKPAQIGKFLKTNSEFNLDLTGLQGITLITGKKGSGKSHLSKKIVEELIKNKAPIVILDVNGEYSGLKEKESGGKSSYHDLIIELIPTKNFLIPLDGIRFETFARMCQIDDSHNAYRLFSRYWNENREGKDLDNLQDYIEESGSHQNTVTAAVGRIEFAKSLNIFGDFDLSKDLKKVKSSGGAIIINMFAQGQKVKELSIVYVLNQLIRAGEYDKGRIFLFAEEAQNYFEEEFWDDVITRMRHLGIYSVIITNEPTTLPEMVFRQCDNLFAFNFSNSADISFISKAQVIDPESLLILKNLGRGEAVLIGQATNNFPFVIKVDQIKVKAGGETKLLW
;
A
#
# COMPACT_ATOMS: atom_id res chain seq x y z
N MET A 1 -24.82 -17.84 32.37
CA MET A 1 -23.48 -18.47 32.24
C MET A 1 -22.50 -17.36 31.90
N GLU A 2 -21.46 -17.17 32.71
CA GLU A 2 -20.40 -16.19 32.43
C GLU A 2 -19.86 -16.38 31.00
N ASN A 3 -19.51 -15.27 30.32
CA ASN A 3 -18.86 -15.26 29.01
C ASN A 3 -17.53 -16.03 29.07
N LYS A 4 -17.58 -17.36 28.97
CA LYS A 4 -16.41 -18.24 29.09
C LYS A 4 -15.75 -18.38 27.72
N ILE A 5 -14.56 -17.80 27.61
CA ILE A 5 -13.64 -18.05 26.51
C ILE A 5 -12.78 -19.26 26.92
N LYS A 6 -12.76 -20.33 26.10
CA LYS A 6 -11.97 -21.54 26.36
C LYS A 6 -10.95 -21.77 25.25
N ILE A 7 -9.71 -22.12 25.63
CA ILE A 7 -8.67 -22.54 24.68
C ILE A 7 -8.98 -23.98 24.23
N ILE A 8 -9.25 -24.17 22.94
CA ILE A 8 -9.59 -25.49 22.38
C ILE A 8 -8.48 -26.08 21.51
N TYR A 9 -7.62 -25.23 20.94
CA TYR A 9 -6.54 -25.63 20.04
C TYR A 9 -5.31 -24.75 20.26
N LYS A 10 -4.14 -25.38 20.13
CA LYS A 10 -2.84 -24.70 20.20
C LYS A 10 -1.85 -25.46 19.34
N LYS A 11 -1.28 -24.79 18.33
CA LYS A 11 -0.18 -25.30 17.51
C LYS A 11 0.75 -24.13 17.20
N GLU A 12 2.01 -24.25 17.63
CA GLU A 12 3.01 -23.19 17.49
C GLU A 12 2.48 -21.84 18.02
N ASN A 13 2.42 -20.80 17.18
CA ASN A 13 1.90 -19.48 17.50
C ASN A 13 0.41 -19.29 17.13
N GLU A 14 -0.28 -20.34 16.69
CA GLU A 14 -1.73 -20.35 16.48
C GLU A 14 -2.45 -20.90 17.72
N ILE A 15 -3.47 -20.17 18.14
CA ILE A 15 -4.36 -20.55 19.24
C ILE A 15 -5.81 -20.34 18.82
N ALA A 16 -6.69 -21.29 19.12
CA ALA A 16 -8.12 -21.13 18.85
C ALA A 16 -8.91 -21.08 20.15
N PHE A 17 -9.81 -20.11 20.23
CA PHE A 17 -10.71 -19.93 21.35
C PHE A 17 -12.14 -20.24 20.95
N MET A 18 -12.81 -21.04 21.77
CA MET A 18 -14.25 -21.18 21.71
C MET A 18 -14.90 -20.12 22.59
N PHE A 19 -15.91 -19.45 22.07
CA PHE A 19 -16.65 -18.42 22.81
C PHE A 19 -18.16 -18.52 22.55
N SER A 20 -18.93 -18.11 23.57
CA SER A 20 -20.40 -18.07 23.51
C SER A 20 -20.92 -16.84 22.79
N SER A 21 -22.17 -16.90 22.32
CA SER A 21 -22.86 -15.86 21.53
C SER A 21 -22.96 -14.47 22.17
N GLY A 22 -22.70 -14.33 23.48
CA GLY A 22 -22.73 -13.05 24.20
C GLY A 22 -21.55 -12.09 23.94
N LEU A 23 -20.52 -12.51 23.21
CA LEU A 23 -19.37 -11.67 22.87
C LEU A 23 -19.45 -11.20 21.40
N ASP A 24 -19.51 -9.88 21.18
CA ASP A 24 -19.30 -9.27 19.87
C ASP A 24 -17.80 -9.23 19.57
N LEU A 25 -17.33 -10.25 18.84
CA LEU A 25 -15.96 -10.39 18.38
C LEU A 25 -15.89 -10.24 16.87
N ARG A 26 -14.84 -9.55 16.42
CA ARG A 26 -14.54 -9.35 15.01
C ARG A 26 -13.13 -9.80 14.69
N VAL A 27 -12.90 -10.07 13.42
CA VAL A 27 -11.55 -10.29 12.91
C VAL A 27 -10.72 -9.01 13.15
N GLY A 28 -9.52 -9.16 13.68
CA GLY A 28 -8.66 -8.05 14.13
C GLY A 28 -8.73 -7.76 15.64
N ASP A 29 -9.79 -8.19 16.33
CA ASP A 29 -9.89 -8.06 17.79
C ASP A 29 -8.75 -8.84 18.47
N CYS A 30 -8.40 -8.39 19.68
CA CYS A 30 -7.32 -8.98 20.45
C CYS A 30 -7.81 -9.59 21.76
N PHE A 31 -7.18 -10.69 22.15
CA PHE A 31 -7.29 -11.29 23.46
C PHE A 31 -6.02 -11.05 24.26
N LYS A 32 -6.20 -10.75 25.54
CA LYS A 32 -5.19 -10.78 26.57
C LYS A 32 -5.26 -12.13 27.30
N ILE A 33 -4.16 -12.87 27.30
CA ILE A 33 -4.03 -14.18 27.92
C ILE A 33 -3.07 -14.04 29.10
N GLU A 34 -3.57 -14.18 30.33
CA GLU A 34 -2.77 -14.05 31.56
C GLU A 34 -2.38 -15.45 32.06
N ASP A 35 -1.08 -15.72 32.16
CA ASP A 35 -0.52 -17.00 32.61
C ASP A 35 0.60 -16.76 33.64
N GLY A 36 0.23 -16.73 34.92
CA GLY A 36 1.17 -16.47 36.02
C GLY A 36 1.82 -15.09 35.91
N SER A 37 3.14 -15.06 35.68
CA SER A 37 3.95 -13.83 35.66
C SER A 37 4.03 -13.14 34.30
N TYR A 38 3.47 -13.71 33.24
CA TYR A 38 3.51 -13.14 31.90
C TYR A 38 2.12 -13.10 31.26
N CYS A 39 2.01 -12.27 30.23
CA CYS A 39 0.78 -12.08 29.48
C CYS A 39 1.06 -12.19 27.99
N CYS A 40 0.19 -12.85 27.24
CA CYS A 40 0.27 -12.93 25.77
C CYS A 40 -0.85 -12.11 25.13
N ILE A 41 -0.53 -11.48 24.00
CA ILE A 41 -1.54 -10.85 23.13
C ILE A 41 -1.76 -11.75 21.93
N ALA A 42 -2.99 -12.21 21.73
CA ALA A 42 -3.39 -13.00 20.57
C ALA A 42 -4.44 -12.25 19.76
N GLN A 43 -4.23 -12.12 18.45
CA GLN A 43 -5.15 -11.41 17.56
C GLN A 43 -5.95 -12.39 16.72
N ILE A 44 -7.26 -12.17 16.62
CA ILE A 44 -8.17 -12.95 15.79
C ILE A 44 -7.86 -12.69 14.33
N PHE A 45 -7.48 -13.71 13.57
CA PHE A 45 -7.32 -13.61 12.11
C PHE A 45 -8.45 -14.28 11.32
N ASP A 46 -9.23 -15.15 11.95
CA ASP A 46 -10.34 -15.85 11.32
C ASP A 46 -11.42 -16.21 12.36
N LEU A 47 -12.68 -16.14 11.96
CA LEU A 47 -13.85 -16.46 12.77
C LEU A 47 -14.68 -17.53 12.05
N GLN A 48 -14.90 -18.64 12.73
CA GLN A 48 -15.61 -19.79 12.17
C GLN A 48 -16.73 -20.23 13.13
N TYR A 49 -17.77 -20.85 12.57
CA TYR A 49 -18.67 -21.66 13.40
C TYR A 49 -17.96 -22.95 13.78
N SER A 50 -18.26 -23.49 14.97
CA SER A 50 -17.70 -24.80 15.32
C SER A 50 -18.35 -25.90 14.47
N ASP A 51 -17.68 -26.33 13.41
CA ASP A 51 -18.04 -27.58 12.74
C ASP A 51 -17.48 -28.74 13.56
N PHE A 52 -18.28 -29.41 14.39
CA PHE A 52 -17.79 -30.62 15.07
C PHE A 52 -18.81 -31.74 15.33
N PRO A 53 -18.56 -32.90 14.70
CA PRO A 53 -18.86 -34.23 15.26
C PRO A 53 -17.86 -34.66 16.35
N GLY A 54 -16.56 -34.33 16.21
CA GLY A 54 -15.46 -34.84 17.05
C GLY A 54 -15.30 -34.15 18.42
N PHE A 55 -15.40 -32.82 18.48
CA PHE A 55 -15.40 -32.06 19.74
C PHE A 55 -16.65 -32.37 20.56
N PHE A 56 -17.81 -32.52 19.91
CA PHE A 56 -19.04 -33.00 20.53
C PHE A 56 -18.84 -34.36 21.21
N ALA A 57 -18.15 -35.31 20.54
CA ALA A 57 -17.81 -36.60 21.13
C ALA A 57 -16.81 -36.51 22.31
N SER A 58 -15.97 -35.46 22.37
CA SER A 58 -15.08 -35.22 23.51
C SER A 58 -15.81 -34.55 24.68
N LEU A 59 -16.69 -33.59 24.39
CA LEU A 59 -17.49 -32.86 25.38
C LEU A 59 -18.56 -33.78 25.98
N LEU A 60 -19.22 -34.60 25.17
CA LEU A 60 -20.09 -35.67 25.65
C LEU A 60 -19.35 -36.66 26.56
N ARG A 61 -18.07 -36.96 26.27
CA ARG A 61 -17.24 -37.81 27.13
C ARG A 61 -16.89 -37.14 28.45
N GLU A 62 -16.58 -35.84 28.44
CA GLU A 62 -16.33 -35.06 29.66
C GLU A 62 -17.59 -34.94 30.52
N ILE A 63 -18.75 -34.70 29.90
CA ILE A 63 -20.06 -34.67 30.57
C ILE A 63 -20.41 -36.07 31.12
N ALA A 64 -20.21 -37.14 30.34
CA ALA A 64 -20.45 -38.51 30.78
C ALA A 64 -19.47 -38.95 31.89
N ALA A 65 -18.26 -38.38 31.93
CA ALA A 65 -17.26 -38.66 32.96
C ALA A 65 -17.50 -37.86 34.26
N GLY A 66 -18.28 -36.78 34.23
CA GLY A 66 -18.53 -35.89 35.36
C GLY A 66 -19.99 -35.81 35.83
N ALA A 67 -20.94 -36.45 35.14
CA ALA A 67 -22.35 -36.42 35.51
C ALA A 67 -22.79 -37.70 36.22
N ASP A 68 -23.35 -37.57 37.42
CA ASP A 68 -24.39 -38.48 37.86
C ASP A 68 -25.51 -38.46 36.80
N VAL A 69 -25.96 -39.64 36.39
CA VAL A 69 -26.73 -39.94 35.15
C VAL A 69 -28.19 -39.39 35.16
N LEU A 70 -28.45 -38.23 35.79
CA LEU A 70 -29.78 -37.68 36.01
C LEU A 70 -29.91 -36.17 35.71
N ALA A 71 -29.16 -35.63 34.74
CA ALA A 71 -29.39 -34.27 34.27
C ALA A 71 -30.74 -34.19 33.50
N PRO A 72 -31.66 -33.26 33.83
CA PRO A 72 -32.93 -33.09 33.10
C PRO A 72 -32.72 -32.85 31.60
N GLN A 73 -33.61 -33.40 30.75
CA GLN A 73 -33.52 -33.25 29.28
C GLN A 73 -33.47 -31.78 28.81
N SER A 74 -34.07 -30.87 29.56
CA SER A 74 -34.04 -29.42 29.31
C SER A 74 -32.65 -28.81 29.51
N GLU A 75 -31.86 -29.30 30.47
CA GLU A 75 -30.47 -28.86 30.66
C GLU A 75 -29.58 -29.37 29.53
N LEU A 76 -29.73 -30.63 29.12
CA LEU A 76 -29.02 -31.20 27.97
C LEU A 76 -29.33 -30.46 26.66
N ALA A 77 -30.59 -30.06 26.44
CA ALA A 77 -30.98 -29.25 25.29
C ALA A 77 -30.36 -27.83 25.32
N ASN A 78 -30.29 -27.21 26.49
CA ASN A 78 -29.62 -25.92 26.68
C ASN A 78 -28.10 -26.02 26.44
N TYR A 79 -27.46 -27.08 26.94
CA TYR A 79 -26.05 -27.38 26.65
C TYR A 79 -25.84 -27.61 25.15
N TYR A 80 -26.70 -28.40 24.51
CA TYR A 80 -26.66 -28.66 23.07
C TYR A 80 -26.75 -27.37 22.24
N ASN A 81 -27.71 -26.49 22.56
CA ASN A 81 -27.86 -25.20 21.88
C ASN A 81 -26.65 -24.28 22.14
N SER A 82 -26.12 -24.24 23.37
CA SER A 82 -24.94 -23.43 23.71
C SER A 82 -23.66 -23.88 22.98
N VAL A 83 -23.55 -25.17 22.67
CA VAL A 83 -22.43 -25.75 21.91
C VAL A 83 -22.64 -25.57 20.41
N ARG A 84 -23.89 -25.65 19.94
CA ARG A 84 -24.24 -25.41 18.52
C ARG A 84 -23.99 -23.97 18.09
N ASP A 85 -24.24 -23.01 18.98
CA ASP A 85 -23.98 -21.59 18.75
C ASP A 85 -22.54 -21.17 19.09
N ALA A 86 -21.68 -22.12 19.48
CA ALA A 86 -20.30 -21.84 19.80
C ALA A 86 -19.54 -21.42 18.54
N ARG A 87 -18.83 -20.29 18.66
CA ARG A 87 -17.97 -19.76 17.61
C ARG A 87 -16.52 -20.01 17.98
N ILE A 88 -15.70 -20.21 16.96
CA ILE A 88 -14.26 -20.40 17.07
C ILE A 88 -13.55 -19.16 16.54
N ALA A 89 -12.75 -18.53 17.39
CA ALA A 89 -11.81 -17.50 17.02
C ALA A 89 -10.42 -18.10 16.85
N ARG A 90 -9.94 -18.18 15.60
CA ARG A 90 -8.56 -18.55 15.31
C ARG A 90 -7.68 -17.32 15.44
N CYS A 91 -6.64 -17.44 16.25
CA CYS A 91 -5.83 -16.31 16.65
C CYS A 91 -4.34 -16.59 16.47
N LYS A 92 -3.58 -15.53 16.19
CA LYS A 92 -2.12 -15.54 16.15
C LYS A 92 -1.59 -14.86 17.41
N ILE A 93 -0.67 -15.51 18.12
CA ILE A 93 0.05 -14.88 19.22
C ILE A 93 1.04 -13.87 18.64
N ARG A 94 0.82 -12.58 18.95
CA ARG A 94 1.60 -11.45 18.43
C ARG A 94 2.81 -11.11 19.28
N GLY A 95 2.75 -11.41 20.58
CA GLY A 95 3.83 -11.11 21.49
C GLY A 95 3.51 -11.38 22.94
N ASN A 96 4.54 -11.22 23.78
CA ASN A 96 4.48 -11.42 25.21
C ASN A 96 4.79 -10.11 25.94
N LEU A 97 4.00 -9.78 26.96
CA LEU A 97 4.27 -8.72 27.92
C LEU A 97 4.97 -9.33 29.14
N ILE A 98 6.23 -8.95 29.36
CA ILE A 98 7.06 -9.42 30.47
C ILE A 98 7.58 -8.18 31.20
N ASN A 99 7.31 -8.06 32.51
CA ASN A 99 7.75 -6.92 33.34
C ASN A 99 7.42 -5.54 32.71
N SER A 100 6.22 -5.39 32.15
CA SER A 100 5.74 -4.18 31.44
C SER A 100 6.41 -3.86 30.10
N ASN A 101 7.32 -4.71 29.61
CA ASN A 101 7.90 -4.58 28.28
C ASN A 101 7.23 -5.57 27.33
N PHE A 102 6.68 -5.07 26.24
CA PHE A 102 6.10 -5.90 25.19
C PHE A 102 7.18 -6.34 24.21
N LEU A 103 7.30 -7.65 24.02
CA LEU A 103 8.18 -8.27 23.05
C LEU A 103 7.32 -8.79 21.89
N LEU A 104 7.58 -8.27 20.68
CA LEU A 104 6.97 -8.75 19.45
C LEU A 104 7.49 -10.15 19.12
N GLY A 105 6.59 -10.98 18.58
CA GLY A 105 6.87 -12.41 18.39
C GLY A 105 6.72 -13.20 19.69
N SER A 106 6.43 -14.50 19.55
CA SER A 106 6.18 -15.37 20.68
C SER A 106 7.31 -16.38 20.85
N THR A 107 8.07 -16.26 21.93
CA THR A 107 8.94 -17.35 22.43
C THR A 107 8.27 -18.15 23.54
N ILE A 108 7.20 -17.61 24.15
CA ILE A 108 6.51 -18.20 25.30
C ILE A 108 5.04 -18.42 24.96
N LEU A 109 4.58 -19.66 25.11
CA LEU A 109 3.23 -20.05 24.77
C LEU A 109 2.38 -20.31 26.02
N PRO A 110 1.19 -19.69 26.16
CA PRO A 110 0.39 -19.73 27.39
C PRO A 110 -0.19 -21.12 27.70
N SER A 111 -0.39 -21.44 28.98
CA SER A 111 -1.09 -22.64 29.45
C SER A 111 -2.54 -22.69 28.95
N ARG A 112 -3.10 -23.90 28.83
CA ARG A 112 -4.52 -24.11 28.46
C ARG A 112 -5.51 -23.58 29.52
N ASN A 113 -5.04 -23.41 30.76
CA ASN A 113 -5.85 -22.92 31.88
C ASN A 113 -5.68 -21.42 32.13
N SER A 114 -4.99 -20.71 31.22
CA SER A 114 -4.76 -19.27 31.33
C SER A 114 -6.07 -18.49 31.32
N LYS A 115 -6.09 -17.36 32.03
CA LYS A 115 -7.25 -16.46 32.02
C LYS A 115 -7.26 -15.67 30.71
N VAL A 116 -8.37 -15.71 29.98
CA VAL A 116 -8.52 -15.04 28.68
C VAL A 116 -9.54 -13.92 28.80
N SER A 117 -9.21 -12.74 28.30
CA SER A 117 -10.11 -11.59 28.25
C SER A 117 -9.94 -10.83 26.94
N VAL A 118 -10.98 -10.13 26.48
CA VAL A 118 -10.89 -9.25 25.30
C VAL A 118 -10.15 -7.97 25.71
N ILE A 119 -9.24 -7.51 24.85
CA ILE A 119 -8.54 -6.23 25.02
C ILE A 119 -8.82 -5.32 23.81
N PRO A 120 -9.32 -4.09 24.03
CA PRO A 120 -9.53 -3.11 22.96
C PRO A 120 -8.24 -2.71 22.23
N GLU A 121 -8.34 -2.37 20.96
CA GLU A 121 -7.21 -2.11 20.06
C GLU A 121 -6.37 -0.89 20.49
N ASP A 122 -7.00 0.14 21.05
CA ASP A 122 -6.32 1.33 21.58
C ASP A 122 -5.51 1.02 22.85
N ASN A 123 -5.99 0.08 23.67
CA ASN A 123 -5.25 -0.43 24.82
C ASN A 123 -4.10 -1.33 24.38
N VAL A 124 -4.26 -2.12 23.32
CA VAL A 124 -3.16 -2.86 22.71
C VAL A 124 -2.09 -1.89 22.20
N ALA A 125 -2.46 -0.84 21.49
CA ALA A 125 -1.52 0.19 21.03
C ALA A 125 -0.68 0.78 22.17
N LYS A 126 -1.31 1.13 23.30
CA LYS A 126 -0.60 1.60 24.50
C LYS A 126 0.33 0.54 25.07
N LEU A 127 -0.13 -0.71 25.15
CA LEU A 127 0.60 -1.85 25.73
C LEU A 127 1.85 -2.19 24.93
N ILE A 128 1.77 -2.18 23.59
CA ILE A 128 2.92 -2.45 22.72
C ILE A 128 3.89 -1.25 22.61
N GLY A 129 3.58 -0.15 23.28
CA GLY A 129 4.38 1.08 23.21
C GLY A 129 4.27 1.82 21.88
N PHE A 130 3.18 1.63 21.12
CA PHE A 130 2.95 2.37 19.88
C PHE A 130 2.72 3.86 20.19
N LYS A 131 3.77 4.65 19.91
CA LYS A 131 3.81 6.09 20.15
C LYS A 131 4.32 6.78 18.88
N PRO A 132 3.43 7.18 17.97
CA PRO A 132 3.81 7.84 16.73
C PRO A 132 4.68 9.07 16.98
N LYS A 133 5.87 9.14 16.38
CA LYS A 133 6.76 10.30 16.46
C LYS A 133 6.22 11.48 15.66
N LYS A 134 5.66 11.18 14.47
CA LYS A 134 4.94 12.14 13.63
C LYS A 134 3.53 11.60 13.40
N PRO A 135 2.60 11.85 14.33
CA PRO A 135 1.24 11.32 14.25
C PRO A 135 0.49 11.89 13.04
N ALA A 136 -0.16 11.01 12.30
CA ALA A 136 -1.08 11.32 11.21
C ALA A 136 -2.44 10.67 11.51
N GLN A 137 -3.46 11.48 11.73
CA GLN A 137 -4.82 10.99 11.94
C GLN A 137 -5.39 10.49 10.62
N ILE A 138 -5.49 9.17 10.46
CA ILE A 138 -5.92 8.53 9.21
C ILE A 138 -7.24 7.77 9.33
N GLY A 139 -7.74 7.57 10.55
CA GLY A 139 -8.92 6.75 10.78
C GLY A 139 -9.21 6.51 12.25
N LYS A 140 -9.97 5.45 12.53
CA LYS A 140 -10.42 5.06 13.87
C LYS A 140 -10.30 3.56 14.09
N PHE A 141 -10.08 3.17 15.33
CA PHE A 141 -10.21 1.77 15.73
C PHE A 141 -11.67 1.30 15.60
N LEU A 142 -11.88 0.04 15.20
CA LEU A 142 -13.22 -0.46 14.87
C LEU A 142 -14.10 -0.62 16.11
N LYS A 143 -13.56 -1.15 17.22
CA LYS A 143 -14.35 -1.46 18.42
C LYS A 143 -14.62 -0.24 19.28
N THR A 144 -13.61 0.60 19.48
CA THR A 144 -13.70 1.77 20.38
C THR A 144 -14.09 3.05 19.67
N ASN A 145 -14.02 3.10 18.34
CA ASN A 145 -14.22 4.31 17.54
C ASN A 145 -13.31 5.48 17.96
N SER A 146 -12.21 5.18 18.66
CA SER A 146 -11.19 6.16 19.03
C SER A 146 -10.23 6.40 17.86
N GLU A 147 -9.60 7.57 17.83
CA GLU A 147 -8.74 7.98 16.73
C GLU A 147 -7.50 7.09 16.61
N PHE A 148 -7.17 6.72 15.37
CA PHE A 148 -5.94 6.03 15.02
C PHE A 148 -4.97 7.01 14.36
N ASN A 149 -3.80 7.16 14.98
CA ASN A 149 -2.71 7.98 14.48
C ASN A 149 -1.59 7.09 13.96
N LEU A 150 -1.32 7.16 12.66
CA LEU A 150 -0.19 6.49 12.00
C LEU A 150 1.12 7.25 12.29
N ASP A 151 2.26 6.56 12.39
CA ASP A 151 3.56 7.24 12.45
C ASP A 151 4.12 7.49 11.03
N LEU A 152 4.09 8.75 10.58
CA LEU A 152 4.65 9.13 9.29
C LEU A 152 6.16 8.86 9.18
N THR A 153 6.89 8.78 10.30
CA THR A 153 8.32 8.45 10.25
C THR A 153 8.57 7.01 9.82
N GLY A 154 7.63 6.10 10.08
CA GLY A 154 7.71 4.72 9.62
C GLY A 154 7.39 4.54 8.14
N LEU A 155 6.97 5.61 7.44
CA LEU A 155 6.77 5.59 5.98
C LEU A 155 8.06 5.90 5.19
N GLN A 156 9.21 6.07 5.86
CA GLN A 156 10.52 6.33 5.23
C GLN A 156 11.13 5.06 4.60
N GLY A 157 10.30 4.37 3.82
CA GLY A 157 10.48 3.01 3.37
C GLY A 157 9.67 2.74 2.08
N ILE A 158 9.41 1.47 1.79
CA ILE A 158 8.37 1.08 0.81
C ILE A 158 7.08 0.81 1.56
N THR A 159 6.02 1.47 1.14
CA THR A 159 4.66 1.21 1.61
C THR A 159 3.82 0.71 0.47
N LEU A 160 3.30 -0.50 0.60
CA LEU A 160 2.36 -1.08 -0.35
C LEU A 160 0.92 -0.86 0.14
N ILE A 161 0.12 -0.12 -0.63
CA ILE A 161 -1.32 0.02 -0.42
C ILE A 161 -2.07 -0.83 -1.44
N THR A 162 -2.78 -1.86 -0.98
CA THR A 162 -3.42 -2.82 -1.89
C THR A 162 -4.81 -3.26 -1.44
N GLY A 163 -5.64 -3.71 -2.38
CA GLY A 163 -7.06 -4.01 -2.14
C GLY A 163 -7.90 -4.00 -3.42
N LYS A 164 -9.06 -4.65 -3.41
CA LYS A 164 -9.99 -4.61 -4.55
C LYS A 164 -10.39 -3.18 -4.95
N LYS A 165 -10.86 -2.98 -6.18
CA LYS A 165 -11.39 -1.67 -6.63
C LYS A 165 -12.55 -1.22 -5.73
N GLY A 166 -12.61 0.07 -5.39
CA GLY A 166 -13.65 0.64 -4.51
C GLY A 166 -13.52 0.31 -3.01
N SER A 167 -12.44 -0.35 -2.59
CA SER A 167 -12.23 -0.74 -1.18
C SER A 167 -11.84 0.39 -0.23
N GLY A 168 -11.28 1.50 -0.76
CA GLY A 168 -10.83 2.65 0.04
C GLY A 168 -9.35 3.03 -0.12
N LYS A 169 -8.57 2.32 -0.95
CA LYS A 169 -7.14 2.59 -1.20
C LYS A 169 -6.83 4.06 -1.49
N SER A 170 -7.50 4.67 -2.48
CA SER A 170 -7.26 6.05 -2.88
C SER A 170 -7.60 7.04 -1.75
N HIS A 171 -8.57 6.71 -0.88
CA HIS A 171 -8.91 7.54 0.27
C HIS A 171 -7.79 7.49 1.32
N LEU A 172 -7.28 6.30 1.66
CA LEU A 172 -6.14 6.21 2.58
C LEU A 172 -4.91 6.92 2.00
N SER A 173 -4.60 6.70 0.73
CA SER A 173 -3.45 7.32 0.06
C SER A 173 -3.53 8.84 0.07
N LYS A 174 -4.66 9.43 -0.36
CA LYS A 174 -4.89 10.88 -0.30
C LYS A 174 -4.86 11.41 1.13
N LYS A 175 -5.36 10.65 2.11
CA LYS A 175 -5.28 11.05 3.53
C LYS A 175 -3.84 11.10 4.04
N ILE A 176 -3.01 10.13 3.65
CA ILE A 176 -1.57 10.16 3.94
C ILE A 176 -0.92 11.37 3.26
N VAL A 177 -1.26 11.66 2.00
CA VAL A 177 -0.76 12.86 1.30
C VAL A 177 -1.13 14.15 2.04
N GLU A 178 -2.38 14.31 2.51
CA GLU A 178 -2.78 15.48 3.31
C GLU A 178 -1.91 15.64 4.57
N GLU A 179 -1.72 14.56 5.33
CA GLU A 179 -0.94 14.58 6.57
C GLU A 179 0.56 14.82 6.31
N LEU A 180 1.09 14.33 5.18
CA LEU A 180 2.45 14.62 4.72
C LEU A 180 2.61 16.11 4.35
N ILE A 181 1.65 16.70 3.61
CA ILE A 181 1.67 18.13 3.27
C ILE A 181 1.62 18.99 4.53
N LYS A 182 0.75 18.66 5.51
CA LYS A 182 0.71 19.35 6.81
C LYS A 182 2.03 19.29 7.57
N ASN A 183 2.77 18.19 7.40
CA ASN A 183 4.10 18.00 7.97
C ASN A 183 5.24 18.56 7.09
N LYS A 184 4.91 19.35 6.06
CA LYS A 184 5.86 19.96 5.10
C LYS A 184 6.75 18.93 4.39
N ALA A 185 6.26 17.71 4.21
CA ALA A 185 6.96 16.70 3.43
C ALA A 185 6.84 17.03 1.94
N PRO A 186 7.92 16.86 1.16
CA PRO A 186 7.88 16.96 -0.29
C PRO A 186 7.36 15.66 -0.91
N ILE A 187 6.49 15.78 -1.90
CA ILE A 187 5.77 14.66 -2.51
C ILE A 187 5.77 14.79 -4.04
N VAL A 188 5.95 13.67 -4.75
CA VAL A 188 5.62 13.51 -6.16
C VAL A 188 4.57 12.41 -6.28
N ILE A 189 3.53 12.66 -7.07
CA ILE A 189 2.41 11.74 -7.28
C ILE A 189 2.32 11.45 -8.78
N LEU A 190 2.42 10.17 -9.14
CA LEU A 190 2.13 9.66 -10.47
C LEU A 190 0.65 9.28 -10.51
N ASP A 191 -0.18 10.15 -11.09
CA ASP A 191 -1.65 10.08 -11.03
C ASP A 191 -2.22 9.70 -12.40
N VAL A 192 -2.55 8.42 -12.59
CA VAL A 192 -3.09 7.93 -13.87
C VAL A 192 -4.58 8.17 -14.04
N ASN A 193 -5.31 8.40 -12.94
CA ASN A 193 -6.77 8.56 -12.94
C ASN A 193 -7.23 10.02 -12.78
N GLY A 194 -6.31 10.95 -12.55
CA GLY A 194 -6.60 12.36 -12.28
C GLY A 194 -7.28 12.58 -10.94
N GLU A 195 -7.09 11.65 -10.00
CA GLU A 195 -7.83 11.58 -8.76
C GLU A 195 -7.28 12.51 -7.67
N TYR A 196 -6.00 12.86 -7.73
CA TYR A 196 -5.30 13.67 -6.72
C TYR A 196 -5.43 15.17 -7.01
N SER A 197 -5.73 15.58 -8.24
CA SER A 197 -6.00 16.99 -8.55
C SER A 197 -7.13 17.58 -7.71
N GLY A 198 -8.09 16.73 -7.30
CA GLY A 198 -9.17 17.09 -6.38
C GLY A 198 -8.71 17.58 -4.99
N LEU A 199 -7.47 17.28 -4.56
CA LEU A 199 -6.89 17.79 -3.32
C LEU A 199 -6.78 19.33 -3.30
N LYS A 200 -6.80 19.99 -4.47
CA LYS A 200 -6.78 21.46 -4.60
C LYS A 200 -8.13 22.11 -4.32
N GLU A 201 -9.22 21.34 -4.27
CA GLU A 201 -10.59 21.83 -4.10
C GLU A 201 -11.24 21.24 -2.84
N LYS A 202 -12.02 22.06 -2.12
CA LYS A 202 -12.87 21.55 -1.03
C LYS A 202 -14.07 20.82 -1.62
N GLU A 203 -14.62 19.88 -0.86
CA GLU A 203 -15.87 19.19 -1.21
C GLU A 203 -17.04 20.19 -1.40
N SER A 204 -17.11 21.21 -0.57
CA SER A 204 -18.09 22.31 -0.66
C SER A 204 -17.86 23.27 -1.84
N GLY A 205 -16.83 23.04 -2.66
CA GLY A 205 -16.34 23.98 -3.67
C GLY A 205 -15.35 25.00 -3.11
N GLY A 206 -14.58 25.61 -4.02
CA GLY A 206 -13.51 26.57 -3.72
C GLY A 206 -12.16 25.93 -3.40
N LYS A 207 -11.13 26.76 -3.23
CA LYS A 207 -9.75 26.30 -2.98
C LYS A 207 -9.62 25.62 -1.62
N SER A 208 -8.92 24.47 -1.60
CA SER A 208 -8.49 23.82 -0.36
C SER A 208 -7.33 24.58 0.28
N SER A 209 -6.99 24.21 1.53
CA SER A 209 -5.79 24.71 2.21
C SER A 209 -4.49 24.27 1.56
N TYR A 210 -4.54 23.30 0.63
CA TYR A 210 -3.37 22.74 -0.04
C TYR A 210 -3.21 23.26 -1.46
N HIS A 211 -4.16 24.06 -1.97
CA HIS A 211 -4.20 24.50 -3.36
C HIS A 211 -2.86 25.09 -3.84
N ASP A 212 -2.27 26.01 -3.08
CA ASP A 212 -1.04 26.70 -3.47
C ASP A 212 0.25 25.90 -3.14
N LEU A 213 0.10 24.77 -2.43
CA LEU A 213 1.17 23.82 -2.13
C LEU A 213 1.24 22.68 -3.16
N ILE A 214 0.29 22.62 -4.09
CA ILE A 214 0.19 21.57 -5.10
C ILE A 214 0.51 22.16 -6.48
N ILE A 215 1.57 21.65 -7.09
CA ILE A 215 1.95 21.91 -8.47
C ILE A 215 1.36 20.78 -9.31
N GLU A 216 0.53 21.10 -10.29
CA GLU A 216 -0.09 20.12 -11.18
C GLU A 216 0.52 20.22 -12.57
N LEU A 217 1.09 19.11 -13.02
CA LEU A 217 1.80 18.96 -14.28
C LEU A 217 1.04 17.95 -15.14
N ILE A 218 0.57 18.40 -16.30
CA ILE A 218 -0.21 17.60 -17.25
C ILE A 218 0.66 17.40 -18.50
N PRO A 219 1.03 16.15 -18.83
CA PRO A 219 1.78 15.85 -20.06
C PRO A 219 1.09 16.45 -21.28
N THR A 220 1.88 16.88 -22.26
CA THR A 220 1.45 17.57 -23.50
C THR A 220 0.87 18.97 -23.34
N LYS A 221 0.78 19.48 -22.10
CA LYS A 221 0.34 20.84 -21.80
C LYS A 221 1.45 21.63 -21.14
N ASN A 222 1.50 21.63 -19.81
CA ASN A 222 2.48 22.37 -19.01
C ASN A 222 3.60 21.47 -18.49
N PHE A 223 3.67 20.23 -18.96
CA PHE A 223 4.74 19.28 -18.69
C PHE A 223 5.20 18.66 -20.00
N LEU A 224 6.43 19.01 -20.37
CA LEU A 224 7.13 18.51 -21.55
C LEU A 224 8.41 17.81 -21.10
N ILE A 225 9.06 17.11 -22.02
CA ILE A 225 10.28 16.33 -21.79
C ILE A 225 11.35 16.83 -22.74
N PRO A 226 12.45 17.41 -22.22
CA PRO A 226 13.61 17.72 -23.03
C PRO A 226 14.25 16.42 -23.55
N LEU A 227 14.71 16.39 -24.79
CA LEU A 227 15.42 15.21 -25.32
C LEU A 227 16.73 14.94 -24.55
N ASP A 228 17.37 15.97 -24.01
CA ASP A 228 18.51 15.84 -23.11
C ASP A 228 18.15 15.17 -21.76
N GLY A 229 16.87 15.19 -21.42
CA GLY A 229 16.32 14.58 -20.22
C GLY A 229 16.19 13.06 -20.31
N ILE A 230 16.33 12.48 -21.50
CA ILE A 230 16.11 11.05 -21.75
C ILE A 230 17.34 10.40 -22.42
N ARG A 231 17.60 9.15 -22.06
CA ARG A 231 18.64 8.35 -22.71
C ARG A 231 18.17 7.93 -24.10
N PHE A 232 19.14 7.72 -25.00
CA PHE A 232 18.87 7.30 -26.37
C PHE A 232 18.06 6.00 -26.40
N GLU A 233 18.40 5.02 -25.58
CA GLU A 233 17.75 3.71 -25.55
C GLU A 233 16.27 3.84 -25.17
N THR A 234 15.96 4.74 -24.23
CA THR A 234 14.58 5.08 -23.87
C THR A 234 13.85 5.73 -25.03
N PHE A 235 14.46 6.74 -25.66
CA PHE A 235 13.86 7.42 -26.81
C PHE A 235 13.59 6.46 -27.97
N ALA A 236 14.57 5.63 -28.31
CA ALA A 236 14.52 4.63 -29.37
C ALA A 236 13.38 3.63 -29.12
N ARG A 237 13.30 3.04 -27.92
CA ARG A 237 12.21 2.11 -27.55
C ARG A 237 10.83 2.76 -27.70
N MET A 238 10.66 3.98 -27.21
CA MET A 238 9.36 4.69 -27.26
C MET A 238 8.94 5.03 -28.70
N CYS A 239 9.92 5.33 -29.55
CA CYS A 239 9.74 5.57 -30.97
C CYS A 239 9.69 4.26 -31.80
N GLN A 240 9.75 3.08 -31.18
CA GLN A 240 9.78 1.77 -31.84
C GLN A 240 10.95 1.62 -32.81
N ILE A 241 12.14 2.01 -32.34
CA ILE A 241 13.40 1.89 -33.04
C ILE A 241 14.21 0.83 -32.29
N ASP A 242 14.26 -0.38 -32.84
CA ASP A 242 15.16 -1.43 -32.35
C ASP A 242 16.52 -1.37 -33.07
N ASP A 243 17.48 -2.17 -32.60
CA ASP A 243 18.85 -2.23 -33.14
C ASP A 243 18.91 -2.63 -34.63
N SER A 244 17.85 -3.27 -35.14
CA SER A 244 17.73 -3.67 -36.55
C SER A 244 17.15 -2.57 -37.43
N HIS A 245 16.55 -1.54 -36.83
CA HIS A 245 15.95 -0.42 -37.53
C HIS A 245 17.04 0.45 -38.19
N ASN A 246 16.85 0.79 -39.47
CA ASN A 246 17.83 1.57 -40.25
C ASN A 246 18.19 2.93 -39.60
N ALA A 247 17.25 3.52 -38.85
CA ALA A 247 17.43 4.79 -38.15
C ALA A 247 18.27 4.69 -36.85
N TYR A 248 18.41 3.49 -36.26
CA TYR A 248 18.98 3.33 -34.93
C TYR A 248 20.39 3.92 -34.81
N ARG A 249 21.27 3.57 -35.76
CA ARG A 249 22.67 4.04 -35.75
C ARG A 249 22.78 5.56 -35.92
N LEU A 250 21.89 6.18 -36.70
CA LEU A 250 21.89 7.63 -36.90
C LEU A 250 21.46 8.37 -35.64
N PHE A 251 20.37 7.92 -35.01
CA PHE A 251 19.88 8.53 -33.79
C PHE A 251 20.88 8.34 -32.63
N SER A 252 21.47 7.14 -32.52
CA SER A 252 22.51 6.85 -31.54
C SER A 252 23.72 7.77 -31.72
N ARG A 253 24.18 7.97 -32.97
CA ARG A 253 25.27 8.88 -33.28
C ARG A 253 24.93 10.32 -32.90
N TYR A 254 23.74 10.80 -33.23
CA TYR A 254 23.27 12.13 -32.83
C TYR A 254 23.31 12.32 -31.31
N TRP A 255 22.83 11.34 -30.53
CA TRP A 255 22.86 11.42 -29.07
C TRP A 255 24.29 11.45 -28.49
N ASN A 256 25.23 10.77 -29.14
CA ASN A 256 26.63 10.72 -28.72
C ASN A 256 27.40 11.99 -29.07
N GLU A 257 27.13 12.57 -30.25
CA GLU A 257 27.80 13.79 -30.75
C GLU A 257 27.26 15.07 -30.10
N ASN A 258 25.97 15.08 -29.73
CA ASN A 258 25.31 16.26 -29.15
C ASN A 258 24.99 16.00 -27.68
N ARG A 259 25.68 16.66 -26.75
CA ARG A 259 25.46 16.44 -25.31
C ARG A 259 24.30 17.24 -24.73
N GLU A 260 24.07 18.44 -25.25
CA GLU A 260 23.03 19.39 -24.81
C GLU A 260 22.40 20.06 -26.03
N GLY A 261 21.23 20.67 -25.84
CA GLY A 261 20.51 21.37 -26.90
C GLY A 261 19.84 20.42 -27.89
N LYS A 262 19.53 19.18 -27.48
CA LYS A 262 18.80 18.26 -28.34
C LYS A 262 17.35 18.70 -28.46
N ASP A 263 16.89 18.84 -29.70
CA ASP A 263 15.48 18.95 -30.04
C ASP A 263 15.16 18.11 -31.28
N LEU A 264 13.87 17.89 -31.53
CA LEU A 264 13.43 17.01 -32.61
C LEU A 264 13.67 17.61 -34.01
N ASP A 265 13.75 18.93 -34.12
CA ASP A 265 14.03 19.62 -35.38
C ASP A 265 15.53 19.53 -35.69
N ASN A 266 16.40 19.78 -34.71
CA ASN A 266 17.84 19.59 -34.83
C ASN A 266 18.22 18.13 -35.13
N LEU A 267 17.50 17.17 -34.54
CA LEU A 267 17.67 15.75 -34.89
C LEU A 267 17.26 15.48 -36.33
N GLN A 268 16.19 16.11 -36.83
CA GLN A 268 15.74 15.96 -38.20
C GLN A 268 16.76 16.52 -39.18
N ASP A 269 17.22 17.76 -38.95
CA ASP A 269 18.23 18.43 -39.78
C ASP A 269 19.52 17.58 -39.85
N TYR A 270 20.00 17.09 -38.70
CA TYR A 270 21.17 16.22 -38.63
C TYR A 270 21.04 14.95 -39.49
N ILE A 271 19.84 14.36 -39.55
CA ILE A 271 19.60 13.14 -40.31
C ILE A 271 19.51 13.43 -41.81
N GLU A 272 18.82 14.50 -42.19
CA GLU A 272 18.69 14.94 -43.57
C GLU A 272 20.07 15.32 -44.16
N GLU A 273 20.98 15.87 -43.36
CA GLU A 273 22.34 16.22 -43.75
C GLU A 273 23.37 15.07 -43.65
N SER A 274 22.97 13.91 -43.12
CA SER A 274 23.89 12.80 -42.81
C SER A 274 24.54 12.12 -44.03
N GLY A 275 24.07 12.40 -45.25
CA GLY A 275 24.52 11.75 -46.49
C GLY A 275 24.10 10.27 -46.61
N SER A 276 23.18 9.80 -45.76
CA SER A 276 22.66 8.43 -45.76
C SER A 276 21.75 8.15 -46.95
N HIS A 277 21.51 6.86 -47.25
CA HIS A 277 20.54 6.47 -48.29
C HIS A 277 19.14 7.02 -48.01
N GLN A 278 18.45 7.47 -49.07
CA GLN A 278 17.12 8.09 -48.96
C GLN A 278 16.11 7.24 -48.17
N ASN A 279 16.11 5.92 -48.36
CA ASN A 279 15.20 5.02 -47.62
C ASN A 279 15.45 5.05 -46.11
N THR A 280 16.71 5.18 -45.69
CA THR A 280 17.09 5.29 -44.27
C THR A 280 16.66 6.64 -43.70
N VAL A 281 16.89 7.73 -44.45
CA VAL A 281 16.46 9.08 -44.07
C VAL A 281 14.94 9.14 -43.94
N THR A 282 14.20 8.68 -44.94
CA THR A 282 12.72 8.64 -44.89
C THR A 282 12.21 7.82 -43.71
N ALA A 283 12.81 6.65 -43.44
CA ALA A 283 12.42 5.83 -42.29
C ALA A 283 12.72 6.53 -40.95
N ALA A 284 13.85 7.24 -40.85
CA ALA A 284 14.24 8.02 -39.69
C ALA A 284 13.30 9.21 -39.46
N VAL A 285 13.05 10.02 -40.49
CA VAL A 285 12.13 11.17 -40.45
C VAL A 285 10.73 10.72 -40.03
N GLY A 286 10.25 9.57 -40.53
CA GLY A 286 8.96 9.01 -40.09
C GLY A 286 8.89 8.72 -38.58
N ARG A 287 10.02 8.37 -37.93
CA ARG A 287 10.09 8.20 -36.47
C ARG A 287 10.15 9.52 -35.72
N ILE A 288 10.77 10.54 -36.29
CA ILE A 288 10.77 11.90 -35.74
C ILE A 288 9.35 12.48 -35.81
N GLU A 289 8.67 12.36 -36.95
CA GLU A 289 7.26 12.75 -37.12
C GLU A 289 6.37 12.04 -36.09
N PHE A 290 6.59 10.74 -35.89
CA PHE A 290 5.92 10.00 -34.83
C PHE A 290 6.22 10.57 -33.44
N ALA A 291 7.47 10.88 -33.12
CA ALA A 291 7.85 11.49 -31.85
C ALA A 291 7.20 12.88 -31.66
N LYS A 292 7.17 13.72 -32.71
CA LYS A 292 6.48 15.02 -32.74
C LYS A 292 4.98 14.84 -32.46
N SER A 293 4.34 13.81 -33.04
CA SER A 293 2.92 13.52 -32.83
C SER A 293 2.53 13.18 -31.38
N LEU A 294 3.49 12.77 -30.55
CA LEU A 294 3.25 12.55 -29.12
C LEU A 294 3.04 13.87 -28.35
N ASN A 295 3.43 15.01 -28.91
CA ASN A 295 3.28 16.35 -28.32
C ASN A 295 3.84 16.47 -26.89
N ILE A 296 4.82 15.65 -26.53
CA ILE A 296 5.41 15.62 -25.17
C ILE A 296 6.83 16.16 -25.15
N PHE A 297 7.54 16.21 -26.27
CA PHE A 297 8.93 16.67 -26.30
C PHE A 297 9.01 18.20 -26.39
N GLY A 298 9.89 18.80 -25.60
CA GLY A 298 10.12 20.25 -25.56
C GLY A 298 10.76 20.69 -24.25
N ASP A 299 11.01 22.00 -24.14
CA ASP A 299 11.69 22.58 -22.99
C ASP A 299 10.87 22.48 -21.70
N PHE A 300 11.48 21.89 -20.67
CA PHE A 300 10.91 21.80 -19.33
C PHE A 300 12.01 21.50 -18.31
N ASP A 301 11.87 22.04 -17.09
CA ASP A 301 12.84 21.83 -16.01
C ASP A 301 12.13 21.43 -14.71
N LEU A 302 11.92 20.12 -14.55
CA LEU A 302 11.32 19.54 -13.34
C LEU A 302 12.17 19.81 -12.08
N SER A 303 13.47 20.07 -12.24
CA SER A 303 14.37 20.27 -11.09
C SER A 303 14.01 21.51 -10.28
N LYS A 304 13.45 22.54 -10.92
CA LYS A 304 12.96 23.76 -10.25
C LYS A 304 11.78 23.46 -9.34
N ASP A 305 10.79 22.71 -9.83
CA ASP A 305 9.63 22.33 -9.04
C ASP A 305 10.01 21.38 -7.91
N LEU A 306 10.91 20.42 -8.17
CA LEU A 306 11.45 19.53 -7.14
C LEU A 306 12.16 20.31 -6.02
N LYS A 307 13.02 21.28 -6.35
CA LYS A 307 13.68 22.15 -5.36
C LYS A 307 12.68 22.98 -4.55
N LYS A 308 11.64 23.51 -5.21
CA LYS A 308 10.57 24.27 -4.55
C LYS A 308 9.83 23.41 -3.53
N VAL A 309 9.41 22.21 -3.91
CA VAL A 309 8.67 21.31 -3.03
C VAL A 309 9.56 20.76 -1.93
N LYS A 310 10.84 20.42 -2.20
CA LYS A 310 11.81 20.01 -1.16
C LYS A 310 12.07 21.09 -0.10
N SER A 311 12.05 22.37 -0.48
CA SER A 311 12.31 23.48 0.44
C SER A 311 11.07 23.94 1.23
N SER A 312 9.90 23.98 0.59
CA SER A 312 8.67 24.52 1.20
C SER A 312 7.68 23.45 1.70
N GLY A 313 7.88 22.18 1.32
CA GLY A 313 6.88 21.13 1.42
C GLY A 313 5.85 21.23 0.29
N GLY A 314 4.92 20.28 0.22
CA GLY A 314 3.86 20.26 -0.79
C GLY A 314 3.96 19.07 -1.73
N ALA A 315 3.25 19.13 -2.86
CA ALA A 315 3.18 18.02 -3.80
C ALA A 315 3.30 18.47 -5.26
N ILE A 316 3.96 17.66 -6.06
CA ILE A 316 3.90 17.69 -7.52
C ILE A 316 3.00 16.54 -7.98
N ILE A 317 1.94 16.84 -8.70
CA ILE A 317 1.06 15.84 -9.31
C ILE A 317 1.40 15.77 -10.79
N ILE A 318 1.86 14.61 -11.25
CA ILE A 318 1.98 14.27 -12.67
C ILE A 318 0.64 13.65 -13.08
N ASN A 319 -0.27 14.50 -13.56
CA ASN A 319 -1.63 14.09 -13.93
C ASN A 319 -1.64 13.52 -15.35
N MET A 320 -1.66 12.20 -15.42
CA MET A 320 -1.65 11.39 -16.64
C MET A 320 -3.05 10.96 -17.09
N PHE A 321 -4.11 11.54 -16.52
CA PHE A 321 -5.47 11.24 -16.91
C PHE A 321 -5.69 11.53 -18.40
N ALA A 322 -6.38 10.61 -19.08
CA ALA A 322 -6.67 10.67 -20.51
C ALA A 322 -5.45 10.81 -21.44
N GLN A 323 -4.23 10.50 -20.96
CA GLN A 323 -3.03 10.45 -21.79
C GLN A 323 -2.88 9.09 -22.49
N GLY A 324 -2.24 9.06 -23.66
CA GLY A 324 -1.88 7.83 -24.36
C GLY A 324 -0.77 7.06 -23.63
N GLN A 325 -0.73 5.73 -23.79
CA GLN A 325 0.20 4.85 -23.05
C GLN A 325 1.67 5.29 -23.15
N LYS A 326 2.16 5.59 -24.36
CA LYS A 326 3.54 6.06 -24.58
C LYS A 326 3.86 7.38 -23.87
N VAL A 327 2.89 8.30 -23.81
CA VAL A 327 3.03 9.59 -23.12
C VAL A 327 3.14 9.36 -21.61
N LYS A 328 2.37 8.42 -21.06
CA LYS A 328 2.48 8.00 -19.66
C LYS A 328 3.84 7.40 -19.35
N GLU A 329 4.27 6.42 -20.14
CA GLU A 329 5.56 5.75 -19.97
C GLU A 329 6.73 6.75 -20.03
N LEU A 330 6.77 7.63 -21.04
CA LEU A 330 7.77 8.70 -21.14
C LEU A 330 7.76 9.63 -19.91
N SER A 331 6.57 10.04 -19.47
CA SER A 331 6.40 10.89 -18.29
C SER A 331 6.99 10.24 -17.04
N ILE A 332 6.69 8.96 -16.82
CA ILE A 332 7.16 8.19 -15.67
C ILE A 332 8.67 8.03 -15.72
N VAL A 333 9.22 7.57 -16.84
CA VAL A 333 10.66 7.37 -16.98
C VAL A 333 11.42 8.67 -16.75
N TYR A 334 10.95 9.78 -17.33
CA TYR A 334 11.57 11.08 -17.10
C TYR A 334 11.50 11.50 -15.62
N VAL A 335 10.35 11.37 -14.97
CA VAL A 335 10.17 11.72 -13.55
C VAL A 335 11.06 10.87 -12.65
N LEU A 336 11.08 9.54 -12.83
CA LEU A 336 11.93 8.63 -12.05
C LEU A 336 13.41 8.99 -12.21
N ASN A 337 13.86 9.25 -13.44
CA ASN A 337 15.24 9.68 -13.71
C ASN A 337 15.58 11.01 -13.03
N GLN A 338 14.67 11.98 -13.05
CA GLN A 338 14.87 13.26 -12.35
C GLN A 338 14.91 13.08 -10.83
N LEU A 339 14.10 12.17 -10.26
CA LEU A 339 14.14 11.85 -8.84
C LEU A 339 15.45 11.16 -8.44
N ILE A 340 15.92 10.19 -9.23
CA ILE A 340 17.20 9.51 -9.01
C ILE A 340 18.34 10.52 -9.05
N ARG A 341 18.42 11.34 -10.11
CA ARG A 341 19.42 12.42 -10.23
C ARG A 341 19.35 13.36 -9.03
N ALA A 342 18.15 13.81 -8.68
CA ALA A 342 17.98 14.69 -7.53
C ALA A 342 18.46 14.04 -6.23
N GLY A 343 18.25 12.74 -6.02
CA GLY A 343 18.72 12.01 -4.84
C GLY A 343 20.25 11.81 -4.80
N GLU A 344 20.90 11.70 -5.96
CA GLU A 344 22.36 11.56 -6.06
C GLU A 344 23.10 12.86 -5.76
N TYR A 345 22.56 14.00 -6.20
CA TYR A 345 23.20 15.32 -6.03
C TYR A 345 22.68 16.10 -4.81
N ASP A 346 21.42 15.89 -4.43
CA ASP A 346 20.73 16.60 -3.36
C ASP A 346 20.10 15.59 -2.39
N LYS A 347 20.74 15.42 -1.22
CA LYS A 347 20.36 14.51 -0.14
C LYS A 347 18.99 14.82 0.50
N GLY A 348 18.22 15.77 -0.04
CA GLY A 348 16.84 16.01 0.33
C GLY A 348 15.95 14.80 0.07
N ARG A 349 15.09 14.48 1.05
CA ARG A 349 14.17 13.33 1.01
C ARG A 349 12.88 13.68 0.27
N ILE A 350 12.23 12.70 -0.35
CA ILE A 350 10.97 12.90 -1.07
C ILE A 350 10.09 11.65 -1.02
N PHE A 351 8.77 11.84 -0.94
CA PHE A 351 7.81 10.76 -1.09
C PHE A 351 7.37 10.62 -2.55
N LEU A 352 7.38 9.40 -3.07
CA LEU A 352 6.88 9.05 -4.40
C LEU A 352 5.63 8.19 -4.28
N PHE A 353 4.49 8.72 -4.70
CA PHE A 353 3.22 7.99 -4.75
C PHE A 353 3.00 7.47 -6.17
N ALA A 354 2.92 6.16 -6.32
CA ALA A 354 2.65 5.49 -7.59
C ALA A 354 1.22 4.94 -7.58
N GLU A 355 0.27 5.72 -8.10
CA GLU A 355 -1.14 5.30 -8.16
C GLU A 355 -1.37 4.28 -9.28
N GLU A 356 -2.14 3.22 -9.00
CA GLU A 356 -2.48 2.13 -9.93
C GLU A 356 -1.24 1.66 -10.72
N ALA A 357 -0.18 1.38 -9.96
CA ALA A 357 1.16 1.11 -10.47
C ALA A 357 1.22 -0.04 -11.48
N GLN A 358 0.29 -1.00 -11.42
CA GLN A 358 0.22 -2.10 -12.38
C GLN A 358 0.09 -1.66 -13.85
N ASN A 359 -0.34 -0.42 -14.11
CA ASN A 359 -0.48 0.08 -15.48
C ASN A 359 0.84 0.50 -16.14
N TYR A 360 1.92 0.63 -15.37
CA TYR A 360 3.17 1.22 -15.85
C TYR A 360 4.44 0.77 -15.11
N PHE A 361 4.34 -0.17 -14.18
CA PHE A 361 5.50 -0.63 -13.43
C PHE A 361 6.36 -1.53 -14.31
N GLU A 362 7.51 -1.01 -14.74
CA GLU A 362 8.52 -1.77 -15.47
C GLU A 362 9.79 -1.88 -14.63
N GLU A 363 10.22 -3.12 -14.35
CA GLU A 363 11.33 -3.40 -13.43
C GLU A 363 12.60 -2.62 -13.79
N GLU A 364 12.91 -2.47 -15.08
CA GLU A 364 14.06 -1.71 -15.59
C GLU A 364 14.11 -0.26 -15.07
N PHE A 365 12.97 0.43 -14.93
CA PHE A 365 12.95 1.83 -14.48
C PHE A 365 12.83 1.98 -12.97
N TRP A 366 12.24 0.98 -12.32
CA TRP A 366 11.94 1.02 -10.90
C TRP A 366 13.02 0.37 -10.05
N ASP A 367 13.91 -0.45 -10.61
CA ASP A 367 14.92 -1.20 -9.85
C ASP A 367 15.77 -0.28 -8.96
N ASP A 368 16.33 0.80 -9.52
CA ASP A 368 17.10 1.79 -8.75
C ASP A 368 16.25 2.46 -7.66
N VAL A 369 14.99 2.81 -7.98
CA VAL A 369 14.07 3.46 -7.04
C VAL A 369 13.71 2.54 -5.88
N ILE A 370 13.58 1.23 -6.12
CA ILE A 370 13.22 0.23 -5.11
C ILE A 370 14.45 -0.20 -4.31
N THR A 371 15.57 -0.55 -4.95
CA THR A 371 16.76 -1.09 -4.27
C THR A 371 17.61 -0.02 -3.59
N ARG A 372 17.67 1.20 -4.15
CA ARG A 372 18.50 2.30 -3.65
C ARG A 372 17.69 3.43 -3.00
N MET A 373 16.38 3.27 -2.83
CA MET A 373 15.46 4.20 -2.13
C MET A 373 16.08 4.95 -0.94
N ARG A 374 16.72 4.23 0.00
CA ARG A 374 17.25 4.82 1.24
C ARG A 374 18.47 5.69 1.00
N HIS A 375 19.30 5.31 0.02
CA HIS A 375 20.45 6.09 -0.41
C HIS A 375 20.01 7.35 -1.18
N LEU A 376 19.01 7.19 -2.06
CA LEU A 376 18.46 8.27 -2.89
C LEU A 376 17.52 9.20 -2.10
N GLY A 377 17.08 8.80 -0.90
CA GLY A 377 16.09 9.54 -0.12
C GLY A 377 14.69 9.53 -0.74
N ILE A 378 14.35 8.52 -1.54
CA ILE A 378 13.04 8.35 -2.18
C ILE A 378 12.23 7.33 -1.38
N TYR A 379 11.13 7.77 -0.79
CA TYR A 379 10.22 6.91 -0.02
C TYR A 379 8.98 6.60 -0.84
N SER A 380 8.82 5.34 -1.23
CA SER A 380 7.84 4.95 -2.23
C SER A 380 6.56 4.42 -1.60
N VAL A 381 5.43 5.01 -1.96
CA VAL A 381 4.08 4.51 -1.64
C VAL A 381 3.48 3.98 -2.94
N ILE A 382 3.40 2.67 -3.06
CA ILE A 382 2.92 1.98 -4.26
C ILE A 382 1.48 1.57 -4.02
N ILE A 383 0.56 2.02 -4.88
CA ILE A 383 -0.86 1.74 -4.77
C ILE A 383 -1.29 0.87 -5.94
N THR A 384 -1.90 -0.29 -5.66
CA THR A 384 -2.39 -1.20 -6.71
C THR A 384 -3.60 -2.00 -6.27
N ASN A 385 -4.50 -2.32 -7.19
CA ASN A 385 -5.56 -3.31 -7.01
C ASN A 385 -5.16 -4.73 -7.45
N GLU A 386 -4.05 -4.88 -8.17
CA GLU A 386 -3.61 -6.12 -8.83
C GLU A 386 -2.17 -6.45 -8.41
N PRO A 387 -1.96 -6.88 -7.14
CA PRO A 387 -0.63 -7.05 -6.58
C PRO A 387 0.24 -8.03 -7.39
N THR A 388 -0.36 -9.04 -8.02
CA THR A 388 0.31 -10.08 -8.81
C THR A 388 1.01 -9.58 -10.07
N THR A 389 0.67 -8.39 -10.55
CA THR A 389 1.31 -7.76 -11.72
C THR A 389 2.63 -7.06 -11.37
N LEU A 390 2.84 -6.75 -10.09
CA LEU A 390 4.03 -6.07 -9.63
C LEU A 390 5.18 -7.08 -9.40
N PRO A 391 6.44 -6.70 -9.66
CA PRO A 391 7.60 -7.55 -9.39
C PRO A 391 7.72 -7.95 -7.91
N GLU A 392 8.16 -9.18 -7.66
CA GLU A 392 8.29 -9.71 -6.28
C GLU A 392 9.23 -8.89 -5.39
N MET A 393 10.20 -8.19 -5.99
CA MET A 393 11.13 -7.34 -5.24
C MET A 393 10.42 -6.23 -4.45
N VAL A 394 9.28 -5.71 -4.95
CA VAL A 394 8.47 -4.70 -4.27
C VAL A 394 7.94 -5.24 -2.94
N PHE A 395 7.49 -6.50 -2.95
CA PHE A 395 6.97 -7.18 -1.76
C PHE A 395 8.12 -7.52 -0.82
N ARG A 396 9.19 -8.13 -1.31
CA ARG A 396 10.34 -8.53 -0.47
C ARG A 396 11.03 -7.36 0.23
N GLN A 397 10.94 -6.15 -0.31
CA GLN A 397 11.50 -4.93 0.28
C GLN A 397 10.47 -4.06 0.98
N CYS A 398 9.22 -4.51 1.08
CA CYS A 398 8.12 -3.77 1.68
C CYS A 398 8.34 -3.56 3.18
N ASP A 399 8.36 -2.31 3.63
CA ASP A 399 8.45 -1.95 5.04
C ASP A 399 7.07 -1.86 5.71
N ASN A 400 6.03 -1.55 4.91
CA ASN A 400 4.66 -1.38 5.37
C ASN A 400 3.65 -1.95 4.38
N LEU A 401 2.76 -2.83 4.84
CA LEU A 401 1.63 -3.33 4.07
C LEU A 401 0.33 -2.75 4.62
N PHE A 402 -0.34 -1.95 3.79
CA PHE A 402 -1.66 -1.39 4.06
C PHE A 402 -2.67 -2.05 3.13
N ALA A 403 -3.33 -3.08 3.63
CA ALA A 403 -4.16 -3.97 2.84
C ALA A 403 -5.64 -3.83 3.19
N PHE A 404 -6.46 -3.63 2.16
CA PHE A 404 -7.92 -3.64 2.23
C PHE A 404 -8.46 -5.00 1.83
N ASN A 405 -9.79 -5.10 1.74
CA ASN A 405 -10.48 -6.33 1.40
C ASN A 405 -9.97 -6.96 0.07
N PHE A 406 -9.63 -8.25 0.17
CA PHE A 406 -9.34 -9.16 -0.95
C PHE A 406 -10.11 -10.46 -0.75
N SER A 407 -10.77 -10.94 -1.79
CA SER A 407 -11.47 -12.23 -1.78
C SER A 407 -10.65 -13.36 -2.41
N ASN A 408 -9.80 -13.03 -3.39
CA ASN A 408 -9.02 -13.98 -4.15
C ASN A 408 -7.85 -14.55 -3.32
N SER A 409 -7.83 -15.87 -3.16
CA SER A 409 -6.77 -16.57 -2.43
C SER A 409 -5.40 -16.48 -3.13
N ALA A 410 -5.35 -16.36 -4.46
CA ALA A 410 -4.10 -16.21 -5.20
C ALA A 410 -3.44 -14.85 -4.90
N ASP A 411 -4.22 -13.78 -4.86
CA ASP A 411 -3.74 -12.44 -4.50
C ASP A 411 -3.24 -12.40 -3.06
N ILE A 412 -3.97 -13.01 -2.12
CA ILE A 412 -3.55 -13.13 -0.72
C ILE A 412 -2.24 -13.91 -0.59
N SER A 413 -2.11 -15.03 -1.32
CA SER A 413 -0.88 -15.82 -1.35
C SER A 413 0.29 -14.99 -1.89
N PHE A 414 0.06 -14.19 -2.94
CA PHE A 414 1.10 -13.32 -3.49
C PHE A 414 1.51 -12.22 -2.52
N ILE A 415 0.56 -11.57 -1.85
CA ILE A 415 0.82 -10.54 -0.83
C ILE A 415 1.66 -11.09 0.32
N SER A 416 1.56 -12.38 0.65
CA SER A 416 2.37 -13.01 1.70
C SER A 416 3.88 -12.93 1.47
N LYS A 417 4.33 -12.70 0.22
CA LYS A 417 5.72 -12.42 -0.12
C LYS A 417 6.26 -11.12 0.51
N ALA A 418 5.38 -10.25 1.03
CA ALA A 418 5.78 -9.03 1.71
C ALA A 418 6.55 -9.29 3.02
N GLN A 419 6.42 -10.49 3.61
CA GLN A 419 7.08 -10.92 4.85
C GLN A 419 6.88 -10.04 6.10
N VAL A 420 6.14 -8.93 6.00
CA VAL A 420 5.75 -8.08 7.12
C VAL A 420 4.66 -8.70 7.99
N ILE A 421 3.93 -9.69 7.47
CA ILE A 421 2.84 -10.38 8.13
C ILE A 421 2.86 -11.88 7.77
N ASP A 422 2.48 -12.73 8.71
CA ASP A 422 2.37 -14.17 8.47
C ASP A 422 1.21 -14.49 7.51
N PRO A 423 1.35 -15.54 6.66
CA PRO A 423 0.34 -15.89 5.67
C PRO A 423 -1.05 -16.19 6.27
N GLU A 424 -1.12 -16.83 7.45
CA GLU A 424 -2.41 -17.13 8.08
C GLU A 424 -3.16 -15.86 8.47
N SER A 425 -2.43 -14.86 8.96
CA SER A 425 -2.99 -13.57 9.35
C SER A 425 -3.53 -12.76 8.17
N LEU A 426 -3.10 -13.02 6.94
CA LEU A 426 -3.68 -12.36 5.75
C LEU A 426 -5.12 -12.80 5.46
N LEU A 427 -5.60 -13.89 6.08
CA LEU A 427 -7.03 -14.25 6.00
C LEU A 427 -7.94 -13.17 6.57
N ILE A 428 -7.41 -12.26 7.40
CA ILE A 428 -8.12 -11.06 7.86
C ILE A 428 -8.73 -10.29 6.69
N LEU A 429 -7.99 -10.20 5.57
CA LEU A 429 -8.37 -9.41 4.41
C LEU A 429 -9.69 -9.85 3.79
N LYS A 430 -10.10 -11.12 3.93
CA LYS A 430 -11.37 -11.62 3.40
C LYS A 430 -12.59 -11.03 4.11
N ASN A 431 -12.43 -10.60 5.35
CA ASN A 431 -13.51 -10.20 6.25
C ASN A 431 -13.64 -8.67 6.40
N LEU A 432 -12.73 -7.88 5.83
CA LEU A 432 -12.76 -6.43 5.95
C LEU A 432 -13.94 -5.80 5.19
N GLY A 433 -14.63 -4.86 5.84
CA GLY A 433 -15.65 -4.02 5.21
C GLY A 433 -15.07 -2.94 4.29
N ARG A 434 -15.95 -2.19 3.62
CA ARG A 434 -15.55 -1.05 2.78
C ARG A 434 -14.91 0.04 3.65
N GLY A 435 -13.74 0.56 3.25
CA GLY A 435 -12.99 1.56 4.00
C GLY A 435 -12.29 1.01 5.25
N GLU A 436 -12.31 -0.31 5.46
CA GLU A 436 -11.56 -0.96 6.53
C GLU A 436 -10.25 -1.54 5.96
N ALA A 437 -9.15 -1.34 6.69
CA ALA A 437 -7.83 -1.77 6.27
C ALA A 437 -7.05 -2.36 7.43
N VAL A 438 -6.23 -3.36 7.12
CA VAL A 438 -5.12 -3.80 7.98
C VAL A 438 -3.92 -2.93 7.65
N LEU A 439 -3.34 -2.30 8.67
CA LEU A 439 -2.07 -1.59 8.58
C LEU A 439 -1.04 -2.35 9.40
N ILE A 440 0.06 -2.75 8.76
CA ILE A 440 1.20 -3.40 9.43
C ILE A 440 2.52 -2.93 8.85
N GLY A 441 3.54 -2.83 9.69
CA GLY A 441 4.90 -2.44 9.32
C GLY A 441 5.50 -1.42 10.28
N GLN A 442 6.61 -0.80 9.87
CA GLN A 442 7.33 0.18 10.68
C GLN A 442 6.43 1.33 11.18
N ALA A 443 5.49 1.81 10.35
CA ALA A 443 4.56 2.89 10.68
C ALA A 443 3.52 2.54 11.78
N THR A 444 3.43 1.26 12.14
CA THR A 444 2.52 0.71 13.15
C THR A 444 3.26 -0.03 14.27
N ASN A 445 4.58 0.20 14.39
CA ASN A 445 5.45 -0.55 15.30
C ASN A 445 5.35 -2.08 15.11
N ASN A 446 5.26 -2.51 13.84
CA ASN A 446 5.18 -3.91 13.41
C ASN A 446 4.00 -4.70 14.02
N PHE A 447 2.96 -4.03 14.49
CA PHE A 447 1.73 -4.66 14.95
C PHE A 447 0.59 -4.41 13.95
N PRO A 448 -0.13 -5.46 13.51
CA PRO A 448 -1.27 -5.29 12.61
C PRO A 448 -2.46 -4.65 13.31
N PHE A 449 -2.82 -3.44 12.88
CA PHE A 449 -4.05 -2.78 13.32
C PHE A 449 -5.12 -2.82 12.24
N VAL A 450 -6.34 -3.16 12.62
CA VAL A 450 -7.50 -3.01 11.75
C VAL A 450 -8.19 -1.69 12.08
N ILE A 451 -8.33 -0.84 11.08
CA ILE A 451 -8.90 0.50 11.24
C ILE A 451 -10.01 0.76 10.23
N LYS A 452 -10.88 1.72 10.56
CA LYS A 452 -11.75 2.39 9.60
C LYS A 452 -11.05 3.67 9.13
N VAL A 453 -10.78 3.77 7.84
CA VAL A 453 -10.17 4.96 7.23
C VAL A 453 -11.16 6.12 7.24
N ASP A 454 -10.69 7.31 7.61
CA ASP A 454 -11.50 8.53 7.60
C ASP A 454 -11.85 8.97 6.17
N GLN A 455 -13.03 9.59 6.04
CA GLN A 455 -13.41 10.28 4.80
C GLN A 455 -12.60 11.56 4.63
N ILE A 456 -12.33 11.95 3.39
CA ILE A 456 -11.58 13.17 3.08
C ILE A 456 -12.56 14.30 2.77
N LYS A 457 -12.26 15.52 3.24
CA LYS A 457 -13.08 16.74 3.05
C LYS A 457 -12.67 17.55 1.82
N VAL A 458 -12.01 16.92 0.86
CA VAL A 458 -11.63 17.50 -0.44
C VAL A 458 -12.41 16.80 -1.52
N LYS A 459 -12.52 17.43 -2.69
CA LYS A 459 -13.26 16.83 -3.80
C LYS A 459 -12.63 15.49 -4.17
N ALA A 460 -13.35 14.40 -3.93
CA ALA A 460 -12.93 13.10 -4.39
C ALA A 460 -13.08 13.06 -5.91
N GLY A 461 -11.95 13.15 -6.65
CA GLY A 461 -11.96 12.78 -8.07
C GLY A 461 -12.41 11.33 -8.23
N GLY A 462 -13.04 11.02 -9.37
CA GLY A 462 -13.41 9.63 -9.70
C GLY A 462 -14.81 9.19 -9.26
N GLU A 463 -15.79 10.10 -9.13
CA GLU A 463 -17.19 9.66 -9.04
C GLU A 463 -17.50 8.76 -10.24
N THR A 464 -17.73 7.48 -9.95
CA THR A 464 -18.28 6.54 -10.93
C THR A 464 -19.56 7.18 -11.46
N LYS A 465 -19.59 7.46 -12.76
CA LYS A 465 -20.84 7.86 -13.42
C LYS A 465 -21.81 6.69 -13.28
N LEU A 466 -22.72 6.79 -12.32
CA LEU A 466 -23.80 5.83 -12.15
C LEU A 466 -24.79 6.04 -13.29
N LEU A 467 -25.38 4.94 -13.75
CA LEU A 467 -26.33 4.94 -14.87
C LEU A 467 -27.71 5.49 -14.47
N TRP A 468 -27.95 5.70 -13.18
CA TRP A 468 -29.20 6.15 -12.56
C TRP A 468 -28.93 7.10 -11.40
#